data_AF-A0AAN0SB36-F1
#
_entry.id   AF-A0AAN0SB36-F1
#
_cell.length_a   1.000
_cell.length_b   1.000
_cell.length_c   1.000
_cell.angle_alpha   90.00
_cell.angle_beta   90.00
_cell.angle_gamma   90.00
#
_symmetry.space_group_name_H-M   'P 1'
#
loop_
_entity.id
_entity.type
_entity.pdbx_description
1 polymer ?
#
loop_
_entity_poly.entity_id
_entity_poly.type
_entity_poly.pdbx_seq_one_letter_code
_entity_poly.pdbx_strand_id
1 'polypeptide(L)'
;MTQNQSSGAAANDWGRQTARIIAEKLGTSISSKISNECIYKDSHVVIKCAKVDTDSVGVTYKMLERLDFVVGAFQQASGKFELFQLPVSIFDRHMRATASKGAAKGKVGIVRQTVFEEQGKYIGSVTI
;
A
#
# COMPACT_ATOMS: atom_id res chain seq x y z
N MET A 1 -9.46 13.49 -15.28
CA MET A 1 -8.61 12.77 -16.26
C MET A 1 -8.97 11.29 -16.22
N THR A 2 -9.36 10.73 -17.36
CA THR A 2 -9.80 9.33 -17.47
C THR A 2 -8.59 8.40 -17.45
N GLN A 3 -8.48 7.57 -16.42
CA GLN A 3 -7.41 6.59 -16.28
C GLN A 3 -7.60 5.48 -17.32
N ASN A 4 -6.85 5.53 -18.43
CA ASN A 4 -6.87 4.47 -19.45
C ASN A 4 -6.18 3.20 -18.90
N GLN A 5 -6.51 2.00 -19.40
CA GLN A 5 -5.94 0.72 -18.92
C GLN A 5 -4.40 0.71 -18.87
N SER A 6 -3.73 1.38 -19.81
CA SER A 6 -2.28 1.59 -19.84
C SER A 6 -1.75 2.34 -18.62
N SER A 7 -2.46 3.38 -18.15
CA SER A 7 -2.09 4.14 -16.95
C SER A 7 -2.31 3.35 -15.65
N GLY A 8 -3.27 2.42 -15.63
CA GLY A 8 -3.49 1.52 -14.49
C GLY A 8 -2.41 0.45 -14.35
N ALA A 9 -1.99 -0.16 -15.47
CA ALA A 9 -0.88 -1.12 -15.49
C ALA A 9 0.44 -0.47 -15.07
N ALA A 10 0.76 0.69 -15.66
CA ALA A 10 1.96 1.46 -15.32
C ALA A 10 1.99 1.88 -13.83
N ALA A 11 0.85 2.31 -13.27
CA ALA A 11 0.75 2.63 -11.85
C ALA A 11 0.99 1.40 -10.96
N ASN A 12 0.51 0.23 -11.38
CA ASN A 12 0.71 -1.02 -10.66
C ASN A 12 2.17 -1.50 -10.72
N ASP A 13 2.82 -1.38 -11.89
CA ASP A 13 4.25 -1.70 -12.07
C ASP A 13 5.13 -0.77 -11.23
N TRP A 14 4.88 0.53 -11.28
CA TRP A 14 5.56 1.51 -10.45
C TRP A 14 5.40 1.18 -8.97
N GLY A 15 4.16 0.94 -8.51
CA GLY A 15 3.88 0.61 -7.11
C GLY A 15 4.56 -0.68 -6.64
N ARG A 16 4.68 -1.69 -7.52
CA ARG A 16 5.45 -2.92 -7.25
C ARG A 16 6.93 -2.64 -7.08
N GLN A 17 7.54 -1.92 -8.02
CA GLN A 17 8.96 -1.60 -7.99
C GLN A 17 9.30 -0.76 -6.75
N THR A 18 8.53 0.30 -6.49
CA THR A 18 8.73 1.16 -5.33
C THR A 18 8.58 0.40 -4.02
N ALA A 19 7.55 -0.45 -3.88
CA ALA A 19 7.36 -1.24 -2.67
C ALA A 19 8.54 -2.17 -2.37
N ARG A 20 9.18 -2.74 -3.40
CA ARG A 20 10.37 -3.59 -3.23
C ARG A 20 11.58 -2.81 -2.73
N ILE A 21 11.84 -1.63 -3.28
CA ILE A 21 12.95 -0.78 -2.82
C ILE A 21 12.73 -0.36 -1.35
N ILE A 22 11.48 -0.03 -0.98
CA ILE A 22 11.12 0.27 0.41
C ILE A 22 11.29 -0.95 1.31
N ALA A 23 10.83 -2.13 0.87
CA ALA A 23 10.99 -3.39 1.57
C ALA A 23 12.46 -3.70 1.89
N GLU A 24 13.37 -3.49 0.93
CA GLU A 24 14.81 -3.65 1.11
C GLU A 24 15.36 -2.67 2.14
N LYS A 25 14.99 -1.38 2.04
CA LYS A 25 15.42 -0.34 3.01
C LYS A 25 14.91 -0.58 4.42
N LEU A 26 13.73 -1.18 4.57
CA LEU A 26 13.17 -1.58 5.87
C LEU A 26 13.78 -2.87 6.43
N GLY A 27 14.63 -3.57 5.67
CA GLY A 27 15.19 -4.86 6.06
C GLY A 27 14.14 -5.98 6.12
N THR A 28 13.07 -5.90 5.31
CA THR A 28 12.03 -6.93 5.26
C THR A 28 12.48 -8.13 4.44
N SER A 29 11.90 -9.30 4.73
CA SER A 29 12.08 -10.50 3.90
C SER A 29 10.90 -10.64 2.94
N ILE A 30 11.13 -10.46 1.64
CA ILE A 30 10.09 -10.58 0.61
C ILE A 30 9.57 -12.02 0.59
N SER A 31 8.26 -12.21 0.78
CA SER A 31 7.65 -13.55 0.84
C SER A 31 7.32 -14.13 -0.54
N SER A 32 7.17 -13.29 -1.56
CA SER A 32 6.99 -13.75 -2.94
C SER A 32 7.50 -12.74 -3.98
N LYS A 33 7.86 -13.24 -5.17
CA LYS A 33 8.24 -12.37 -6.31
C LYS A 33 7.03 -11.68 -6.95
N ILE A 34 5.79 -12.07 -6.63
CA ILE A 34 4.58 -11.64 -7.34
C ILE A 34 3.77 -10.63 -6.51
N SER A 35 3.76 -10.77 -5.20
CA SER A 35 3.07 -9.89 -4.25
C SER A 35 4.06 -8.95 -3.55
N ASN A 36 3.60 -7.75 -3.17
CA ASN A 36 4.36 -6.85 -2.29
C ASN A 36 4.24 -7.28 -0.81
N GLU A 37 3.99 -8.57 -0.57
CA GLU A 37 3.88 -9.13 0.77
C GLU A 37 5.29 -9.50 1.26
N CYS A 38 5.56 -9.23 2.53
CA CYS A 38 6.84 -9.50 3.16
C CYS A 38 6.67 -9.74 4.66
N ILE A 39 7.72 -10.24 5.29
CA ILE A 39 7.83 -10.35 6.73
C ILE A 39 8.57 -9.12 7.25
N TYR A 40 7.94 -8.40 8.19
CA TYR A 40 8.53 -7.29 8.92
C TYR A 40 8.34 -7.51 10.42
N LYS A 41 9.44 -7.70 11.16
CA LYS A 41 9.43 -7.95 12.62
C LYS A 41 8.42 -9.07 13.00
N ASP A 42 8.59 -10.22 12.35
CA ASP A 42 7.75 -11.42 12.54
C ASP A 42 6.26 -11.27 12.17
N SER A 43 5.89 -10.15 11.54
CA SER A 43 4.52 -9.90 11.07
C SER A 43 4.42 -10.02 9.56
N HIS A 44 3.32 -10.60 9.07
CA HIS A 44 2.95 -10.62 7.66
C HIS A 44 2.41 -9.25 7.25
N VAL A 45 3.11 -8.57 6.36
CA VAL A 45 2.74 -7.22 5.92
C VAL A 45 2.69 -7.11 4.41
N VAL A 46 1.96 -6.10 3.92
CA VAL A 46 2.05 -5.66 2.53
C VAL A 46 2.44 -4.20 2.47
N ILE A 47 3.36 -3.84 1.58
CA ILE A 47 3.70 -2.44 1.30
C ILE A 47 2.88 -1.93 0.10
N LYS A 48 2.16 -0.84 0.32
CA LYS A 48 1.40 -0.12 -0.73
C LYS A 48 1.85 1.32 -0.81
N CYS A 49 2.12 1.77 -2.03
CA CYS A 49 2.69 3.08 -2.30
C CYS A 49 1.66 3.99 -2.95
N ALA A 50 1.68 5.25 -2.55
CA ALA A 50 0.92 6.33 -3.16
C ALA A 50 1.88 7.43 -3.61
N LYS A 51 1.73 7.91 -4.85
CA LYS A 51 2.48 9.06 -5.36
C LYS A 51 2.00 10.35 -4.70
N VAL A 52 2.76 11.42 -4.93
CA VAL A 52 2.30 12.80 -4.68
C VAL A 52 0.89 12.97 -5.29
N ASP A 53 0.01 13.62 -4.53
CA ASP A 53 -1.43 13.83 -4.83
C ASP A 53 -2.33 12.58 -4.82
N THR A 54 -1.80 11.42 -4.44
CA THR A 54 -2.61 10.21 -4.17
C THR A 54 -2.76 10.02 -2.67
N ASP A 55 -3.97 10.25 -2.16
CA ASP A 55 -4.27 10.22 -0.72
C ASP A 55 -4.66 8.84 -0.18
N SER A 56 -4.53 7.77 -0.97
CA SER A 56 -5.08 6.47 -0.59
C SER A 56 -4.35 5.29 -1.20
N VAL A 57 -4.41 4.15 -0.50
CA VAL A 57 -3.82 2.89 -0.93
C VAL A 57 -4.87 1.79 -0.94
N GLY A 58 -4.73 0.85 -1.87
CA GLY A 58 -5.66 -0.26 -2.05
C GLY A 58 -5.05 -1.63 -1.80
N VAL A 59 -5.81 -2.49 -1.13
CA VAL A 59 -5.52 -3.92 -0.99
C VAL A 59 -6.76 -4.73 -1.35
N THR A 60 -6.56 -5.97 -1.82
CA THR A 60 -7.70 -6.86 -2.10
C THR A 60 -8.24 -7.41 -0.78
N TYR A 61 -9.55 -7.69 -0.70
CA TYR A 61 -10.14 -8.33 0.48
C TYR A 61 -9.45 -9.66 0.82
N LYS A 62 -9.14 -10.47 -0.21
CA LYS A 62 -8.38 -11.73 -0.05
C LYS A 62 -6.97 -11.56 0.51
N MET A 63 -6.36 -10.38 0.40
CA MET A 63 -5.05 -10.14 1.03
C MET A 63 -5.20 -9.97 2.54
N LEU A 64 -6.27 -9.33 3.01
CA LEU A 64 -6.47 -9.07 4.44
C LEU A 64 -6.55 -10.35 5.27
N GLU A 65 -7.06 -11.44 4.70
CA GLU A 65 -7.19 -12.76 5.35
C GLU A 65 -5.85 -13.35 5.83
N ARG A 66 -4.70 -12.87 5.33
CA ARG A 66 -3.36 -13.42 5.63
C ARG A 66 -2.33 -12.38 6.07
N LEU A 67 -2.77 -11.15 6.32
CA LEU A 67 -1.90 -10.04 6.71
C LEU A 67 -2.19 -9.67 8.15
N ASP A 68 -1.14 -9.32 8.90
CA ASP A 68 -1.28 -8.68 10.20
C ASP A 68 -1.43 -7.16 10.04
N PHE A 69 -0.66 -6.59 9.10
CA PHE A 69 -0.64 -5.15 8.85
C PHE A 69 -0.55 -4.78 7.37
N VAL A 70 -1.02 -3.57 7.07
CA VAL A 70 -0.74 -2.87 5.82
C VAL A 70 0.23 -1.74 6.11
N VAL A 71 1.33 -1.68 5.36
CA VAL A 71 2.25 -0.55 5.37
C VAL A 71 1.88 0.40 4.23
N GLY A 72 1.35 1.57 4.59
CA GLY A 72 1.11 2.67 3.67
C GLY A 72 2.37 3.51 3.51
N ALA A 73 2.85 3.66 2.28
CA ALA A 73 3.98 4.48 1.91
C ALA A 73 3.50 5.67 1.06
N PHE A 74 3.48 6.87 1.65
CA PHE A 74 2.95 8.08 1.01
C PHE A 74 4.09 8.99 0.59
N GLN A 75 4.19 9.27 -0.72
CA GLN A 75 5.23 10.12 -1.27
C GLN A 75 4.94 11.59 -0.96
N GLN A 76 5.92 12.24 -0.34
CA GLN A 76 5.94 13.67 -0.07
C GLN A 76 6.45 14.45 -1.29
N ALA A 77 6.16 15.75 -1.37
CA ALA A 77 6.62 16.61 -2.47
C ALA A 77 8.15 16.65 -2.62
N SER A 78 8.89 16.38 -1.53
CA SER A 78 10.35 16.25 -1.51
C SER A 78 10.87 14.95 -2.13
N GLY A 79 9.99 14.03 -2.54
CA GLY A 79 10.36 12.69 -3.02
C GLY A 79 10.56 11.64 -1.92
N LYS A 80 10.57 12.05 -0.65
CA LYS A 80 10.61 11.16 0.52
C LYS A 80 9.29 10.41 0.68
N PHE A 81 9.33 9.18 1.16
CA PHE A 81 8.15 8.41 1.53
C PHE A 81 8.01 8.37 3.04
N GLU A 82 6.83 8.71 3.55
CA GLU A 82 6.46 8.46 4.93
C GLU A 82 5.74 7.14 5.05
N LEU A 83 6.12 6.36 6.06
CA LEU A 83 5.71 4.98 6.21
C LEU A 83 4.90 4.83 7.48
N PHE A 84 3.70 4.29 7.32
CA PHE A 84 2.76 4.03 8.41
C PHE A 84 2.31 2.57 8.37
N GLN A 85 2.33 1.91 9.52
CA GLN A 85 1.81 0.56 9.70
C GLN A 85 0.40 0.64 10.28
N LEU A 86 -0.58 0.03 9.62
CA LEU A 86 -1.97 -0.02 10.04
C LEU A 86 -2.43 -1.48 10.22
N PRO A 87 -3.01 -1.87 11.38
CA PRO A 87 -3.56 -3.21 11.56
C PRO A 87 -4.65 -3.53 10.53
N VAL A 88 -4.70 -4.76 10.04
CA VAL A 88 -5.73 -5.15 9.05
C VAL A 88 -7.15 -4.95 9.56
N SER A 89 -7.40 -5.11 10.87
CA SER A 89 -8.71 -4.88 11.49
C SER A 89 -9.15 -3.42 11.48
N ILE A 90 -8.20 -2.47 11.44
CA ILE A 90 -8.49 -1.05 11.25
C ILE A 90 -8.65 -0.76 9.76
N PHE A 91 -7.76 -1.32 8.93
CA PHE A 91 -7.83 -1.15 7.48
C PHE A 91 -9.20 -1.59 6.95
N ASP A 92 -9.66 -2.79 7.31
CA ASP A 92 -10.94 -3.37 6.90
C ASP A 92 -12.14 -2.48 7.28
N ARG A 93 -12.17 -1.99 8.53
CA ARG A 93 -13.24 -1.10 9.01
C ARG A 93 -13.32 0.24 8.27
N HIS A 94 -12.19 0.73 7.75
CA HIS A 94 -12.10 2.01 7.05
C HIS A 94 -12.07 1.86 5.52
N MET A 95 -12.14 0.64 5.00
CA MET A 95 -12.15 0.41 3.56
C MET A 95 -13.39 1.02 2.93
N ARG A 96 -13.19 1.70 1.81
CA ARG A 96 -14.25 2.00 0.84
C ARG A 96 -14.01 1.23 -0.45
N ALA A 97 -15.09 0.82 -1.11
CA ALA A 97 -14.98 0.19 -2.41
C ALA A 97 -14.30 1.13 -3.42
N THR A 98 -13.43 0.58 -4.26
CA THR A 98 -12.87 1.33 -5.39
C THR A 98 -13.96 1.73 -6.39
N ALA A 99 -13.84 2.93 -6.97
CA ALA A 99 -14.68 3.38 -8.08
C ALA A 99 -14.35 2.67 -9.42
N SER A 100 -13.34 1.79 -9.44
CA SER A 100 -12.93 1.07 -10.64
C SER A 100 -14.06 0.21 -11.21
N LYS A 101 -14.30 0.33 -12.51
CA LYS A 101 -15.22 -0.53 -13.27
C LYS A 101 -14.53 -1.75 -13.89
N GLY A 102 -13.20 -1.84 -13.77
CA GLY A 102 -12.37 -2.89 -14.40
C GLY A 102 -12.07 -4.07 -13.47
N ALA A 103 -10.93 -4.73 -13.67
CA ALA A 103 -10.55 -5.96 -12.96
C ALA A 103 -10.54 -5.85 -11.41
N ALA A 104 -10.42 -4.63 -10.87
CA ALA A 104 -10.44 -4.35 -9.43
C ALA A 104 -11.87 -4.16 -8.84
N LYS A 105 -12.90 -4.08 -9.70
CA LYS A 105 -14.30 -3.84 -9.27
C LYS A 105 -14.74 -4.90 -8.25
N GLY A 106 -15.20 -4.45 -7.09
CA GLY A 106 -15.69 -5.31 -6.01
C GLY A 106 -14.62 -6.19 -5.33
N LYS A 107 -13.34 -6.04 -5.67
CA LYS A 107 -12.25 -6.88 -5.15
C LYS A 107 -11.25 -6.12 -4.29
N VAL A 108 -11.21 -4.80 -4.42
CA VAL A 108 -10.24 -3.92 -3.76
C VAL A 108 -10.99 -2.92 -2.90
N GLY A 109 -10.61 -2.85 -1.63
CA GLY A 109 -10.93 -1.72 -0.76
C GLY A 109 -9.74 -0.76 -0.72
N ILE A 110 -10.03 0.53 -0.64
CA ILE A 110 -9.04 1.59 -0.49
C ILE A 110 -9.21 2.30 0.85
N VAL A 111 -8.10 2.71 1.46
CA VAL A 111 -8.07 3.47 2.72
C VAL A 111 -7.25 4.74 2.52
N ARG A 112 -7.72 5.84 3.10
CA ARG A 112 -7.08 7.15 3.02
C ARG A 112 -5.85 7.26 3.92
N GLN A 113 -4.90 8.07 3.51
CA GLN A 113 -3.69 8.46 4.25
C GLN A 113 -4.03 8.99 5.64
N THR A 114 -5.07 9.80 5.78
CA THR A 114 -5.49 10.36 7.07
C THR A 114 -5.78 9.25 8.10
N VAL A 115 -6.32 8.10 7.69
CA VAL A 115 -6.55 6.96 8.61
C VAL A 115 -5.22 6.35 9.06
N PHE A 116 -4.22 6.28 8.18
CA PHE A 116 -2.89 5.83 8.55
C PHE A 116 -2.19 6.79 9.51
N GLU A 117 -2.38 8.09 9.33
CA GLU A 117 -1.82 9.13 10.19
C GLU A 117 -2.48 9.15 11.57
N GLU A 118 -3.82 9.00 11.62
CA GLU A 118 -4.60 9.08 12.86
C GLU A 118 -4.59 7.77 13.67
N GLN A 119 -4.63 6.62 13.01
CA GLN A 119 -4.84 5.32 13.67
C GLN A 119 -3.72 4.31 13.40
N GLY A 120 -2.78 4.66 12.52
CA GLY A 120 -1.59 3.87 12.26
C GLY A 120 -0.44 4.23 13.18
N LYS A 121 0.63 3.44 13.06
CA LYS A 121 1.91 3.70 13.70
C LYS A 121 2.88 4.21 12.65
N TYR A 122 3.46 5.40 12.85
CA TYR A 122 4.60 5.86 12.07
C TYR A 122 5.79 4.92 12.30
N ILE A 123 6.32 4.35 11.23
CA ILE A 123 7.46 3.40 11.28
C ILE A 123 8.74 3.96 10.66
N GLY A 124 8.69 5.19 10.14
CA GLY A 124 9.85 5.89 9.61
C GLY A 124 9.59 6.47 8.23
N SER A 125 10.68 6.80 7.56
CA SER A 125 10.62 7.37 6.22
C SER A 125 11.86 7.02 5.42
N VAL A 126 11.71 6.98 4.10
CA VAL A 126 12.77 6.54 3.19
C VAL A 126 12.81 7.43 1.95
N THR A 127 14.01 7.60 1.40
CA THR A 127 14.22 8.20 0.08
C THR A 127 14.63 7.09 -0.89
N ILE A 128 14.02 7.08 -2.08
CA ILE A 128 14.26 6.13 -3.16
C ILE A 128 14.78 6.84 -4.40
#